data_AF-A0A932SIX2-F1
#
_entry.id   AF-A0A932SIX2-F1
#
_cell.length_a   1.000
_cell.length_b   1.000
_cell.length_c   1.000
_cell.angle_alpha   90.00
_cell.angle_beta   90.00
_cell.angle_gamma   90.00
#
_symmetry.space_group_name_H-M   'P 1'
#
loop_
_entity.id
_entity.type
_entity.pdbx_description
1 polymer ?
#
loop_
_entity_poly.entity_id
_entity_poly.type
_entity_poly.pdbx_seq_one_letter_code
_entity_poly.pdbx_strand_id
1 'polypeptide(L)'
;MKTERKVIQMAGVALWILLAGALQGCFGAFQAVSGATNAYHAGRAGVVGYEAGNMAKEMSGITPVFAGYDVIKVSAEITPAKKEQEAVIKAAFQTEVVRATRGYAAGLDRTVIVCSDDCPSEGKLILVHFREEGRSGMAMKILAGDRLKGSTMMIDREKATSVSVLSVIGEDYAGLVAMVNRSILQAFLKEKEGDPKFKEYAERLNAIPFVSKEGLPELTTR
;
A
#
# COMPACT_ATOMS: atom_id res chain seq x y z
N MET A 1 -63.52 15.13 26.15
CA MET A 1 -62.77 15.55 24.93
C MET A 1 -61.35 16.10 25.17
N LYS A 2 -60.68 15.86 26.33
CA LYS A 2 -59.27 16.29 26.54
C LYS A 2 -58.24 15.15 26.48
N THR A 3 -58.68 13.89 26.46
CA THR A 3 -57.81 12.72 26.58
C THR A 3 -57.31 12.20 25.23
N GLU A 4 -58.06 12.40 24.14
CA GLU A 4 -57.73 11.87 22.81
C GLU A 4 -56.64 12.68 22.09
N ARG A 5 -56.49 13.98 22.38
CA ARG A 5 -55.44 14.81 21.75
C ARG A 5 -54.02 14.46 22.18
N LYS A 6 -53.83 13.85 23.37
CA LYS A 6 -52.48 13.46 23.84
C LYS A 6 -51.94 12.22 23.13
N VAL A 7 -52.80 11.31 22.70
CA VAL A 7 -52.38 10.04 22.06
C VAL A 7 -51.86 10.28 20.64
N ILE A 8 -52.49 11.19 19.89
CA ILE A 8 -52.06 11.54 18.52
C ILE A 8 -50.72 12.29 18.52
N GLN A 9 -50.47 13.11 19.56
CA GLN A 9 -49.24 13.90 19.65
C GLN A 9 -48.02 13.05 20.05
N MET A 10 -48.20 11.96 20.81
CA MET A 10 -47.12 11.03 21.15
C MET A 10 -46.76 10.07 20.02
N ALA A 11 -47.73 9.65 19.19
CA ALA A 11 -47.48 8.80 18.04
C ALA A 11 -46.65 9.49 16.94
N GLY A 12 -46.86 10.80 16.74
CA GLY A 12 -46.08 11.59 15.78
C GLY A 12 -44.59 11.69 16.15
N VAL A 13 -44.27 11.88 17.44
CA VAL A 13 -42.88 12.01 17.91
C VAL A 13 -42.12 10.69 17.81
N ALA A 14 -42.76 9.56 18.10
CA ALA A 14 -42.14 8.24 17.97
C ALA A 14 -41.79 7.88 16.51
N LEU A 15 -42.63 8.29 15.54
CA LEU A 15 -42.39 8.06 14.12
C LEU A 15 -41.23 8.90 13.57
N TRP A 16 -41.05 10.13 14.06
CA TRP A 16 -39.91 10.99 13.70
C TRP A 16 -38.58 10.50 14.28
N ILE A 17 -38.58 9.92 15.48
CA ILE A 17 -37.36 9.36 16.10
C ILE A 17 -36.91 8.09 15.36
N LEU A 18 -37.85 7.25 14.91
CA LEU A 18 -37.54 6.04 14.13
C LEU A 18 -37.05 6.35 12.70
N LEU A 19 -37.56 7.40 12.05
CA LEU A 19 -37.03 7.84 10.74
C LEU A 19 -35.63 8.47 10.85
N ALA A 20 -35.33 9.18 11.95
CA ALA A 20 -34.01 9.77 12.16
C ALA A 20 -32.92 8.71 12.41
N GLY A 21 -33.26 7.59 13.05
CA GLY A 21 -32.33 6.46 13.27
C GLY A 21 -31.99 5.69 11.99
N ALA A 22 -32.92 5.60 11.04
CA ALA A 22 -32.69 4.89 9.77
C ALA A 22 -31.82 5.69 8.77
N LEU A 23 -31.87 7.03 8.82
CA LEU A 23 -31.03 7.89 7.98
C LEU A 23 -29.57 7.98 8.46
N GLN A 24 -29.28 7.76 9.75
CA GLN A 24 -27.89 7.69 10.22
C GLN A 24 -27.15 6.41 9.78
N GLY A 25 -27.88 5.33 9.47
CA GLY A 25 -27.29 4.07 9.00
C GLY A 25 -26.77 4.12 7.56
N CYS A 26 -27.35 4.96 6.69
CA CYS A 26 -26.93 5.06 5.29
C CYS A 26 -25.80 6.08 5.05
N PHE A 27 -25.62 7.07 5.93
CA PHE A 27 -24.47 7.98 5.86
C PHE A 27 -23.16 7.37 6.41
N GLY A 28 -23.25 6.34 7.26
CA GLY A 28 -22.08 5.60 7.75
C GLY A 28 -21.36 4.78 6.68
N ALA A 29 -22.08 4.25 5.69
CA ALA A 29 -21.49 3.50 4.59
C ALA A 29 -20.70 4.39 3.61
N PHE A 30 -21.18 5.62 3.36
CA PHE A 30 -20.44 6.61 2.56
C PHE A 30 -19.24 7.19 3.32
N GLN A 31 -19.32 7.30 4.65
CA GLN A 31 -18.19 7.70 5.47
C GLN A 31 -17.10 6.63 5.57
N ALA A 32 -17.44 5.33 5.58
CA ALA A 32 -16.46 4.25 5.54
C ALA A 32 -15.66 4.20 4.23
N VAL A 33 -16.30 4.44 3.08
CA VAL A 33 -15.60 4.52 1.79
C VAL A 33 -14.75 5.78 1.70
N SER A 34 -15.26 6.92 2.19
CA SER A 34 -14.47 8.16 2.29
C SER A 34 -13.31 8.05 3.30
N GLY A 35 -13.46 7.23 4.34
CA GLY A 35 -12.47 6.97 5.39
C GLY A 35 -11.31 6.09 4.93
N ALA A 36 -11.54 5.15 4.02
CA ALA A 36 -10.48 4.37 3.39
C ALA A 36 -9.64 5.23 2.43
N THR A 37 -10.28 6.03 1.57
CA THR A 37 -9.57 7.02 0.72
C THR A 37 -8.91 8.13 1.53
N ASN A 38 -9.50 8.56 2.64
CA ASN A 38 -8.91 9.56 3.52
C ASN A 38 -7.83 8.96 4.44
N ALA A 39 -7.79 7.68 4.78
CA ALA A 39 -6.61 7.09 5.41
C ALA A 39 -5.46 6.98 4.38
N TYR A 40 -5.79 6.60 3.15
CA TYR A 40 -4.88 6.58 2.00
C TYR A 40 -4.32 7.95 1.63
N HIS A 41 -5.12 9.01 1.78
CA HIS A 41 -4.74 10.39 1.48
C HIS A 41 -4.34 11.20 2.72
N ALA A 42 -4.74 10.86 3.95
CA ALA A 42 -4.30 11.52 5.19
C ALA A 42 -2.95 10.96 5.68
N GLY A 43 -2.60 9.73 5.30
CA GLY A 43 -1.21 9.26 5.28
C GLY A 43 -0.31 10.12 4.37
N ARG A 44 -0.87 11.01 3.54
CA ARG A 44 -0.14 11.91 2.64
C ARG A 44 0.18 13.29 3.21
N ALA A 45 -0.45 13.71 4.33
CA ALA A 45 -0.29 15.07 4.86
C ALA A 45 0.20 15.13 6.33
N GLY A 46 -0.18 14.15 7.18
CA GLY A 46 0.33 14.07 8.56
C GLY A 46 1.74 13.47 8.66
N VAL A 47 2.13 12.68 7.66
CA VAL A 47 3.38 11.91 7.60
C VAL A 47 4.59 12.77 7.19
N VAL A 48 4.39 13.80 6.38
CA VAL A 48 5.50 14.51 5.70
C VAL A 48 6.33 15.37 6.66
N GLY A 49 5.75 15.89 7.75
CA GLY A 49 6.47 16.69 8.75
C GLY A 49 6.87 15.92 10.01
N TYR A 50 5.98 15.05 10.51
CA TYR A 50 6.16 14.34 11.78
C TYR A 50 6.93 13.01 11.64
N GLU A 51 6.88 12.36 10.47
CA GLU A 51 7.58 11.08 10.26
C GLU A 51 8.99 11.21 9.70
N ALA A 52 9.53 12.39 9.36
CA ALA A 52 10.93 12.47 8.96
C ALA A 52 11.87 11.94 10.07
N GLY A 53 11.55 12.23 11.34
CA GLY A 53 12.27 11.69 12.49
C GLY A 53 12.00 10.20 12.78
N ASN A 54 10.79 9.71 12.48
CA ASN A 54 10.45 8.29 12.66
C ASN A 54 10.99 7.43 11.51
N MET A 55 10.98 7.92 10.27
CA MET A 55 11.66 7.32 9.13
C MET A 55 13.16 7.25 9.38
N ALA A 56 13.80 8.30 9.91
CA ALA A 56 15.22 8.23 10.27
C ALA A 56 15.50 7.12 11.31
N LYS A 57 14.62 6.96 12.32
CA LYS A 57 14.72 5.84 13.28
C LYS A 57 14.49 4.47 12.61
N GLU A 58 13.48 4.36 11.75
CA GLU A 58 13.18 3.13 10.99
C GLU A 58 14.31 2.78 10.00
N MET A 59 15.00 3.78 9.46
CA MET A 59 16.14 3.61 8.56
C MET A 59 17.40 3.13 9.26
N SER A 60 17.54 3.33 10.58
CA SER A 60 18.77 3.00 11.33
C SER A 60 19.16 1.51 11.26
N GLY A 61 18.24 0.60 10.91
CA GLY A 61 18.49 -0.83 10.71
C GLY A 61 18.40 -1.33 9.26
N ILE A 62 18.10 -0.46 8.29
CA ILE A 62 17.96 -0.85 6.88
C ILE A 62 19.35 -0.84 6.23
N THR A 63 19.69 -1.89 5.48
CA THR A 63 20.91 -1.92 4.67
C THR A 63 20.61 -1.22 3.33
N PRO A 64 21.52 -0.42 2.74
CA PRO A 64 21.33 0.10 1.39
C PRO A 64 21.33 -1.06 0.38
N VAL A 65 20.15 -1.39 -0.15
CA VAL A 65 19.96 -2.64 -0.91
C VAL A 65 20.19 -2.46 -2.40
N PHE A 66 19.90 -1.29 -2.99
CA PHE A 66 20.00 -1.09 -4.44
C PHE A 66 21.37 -0.55 -4.89
N ALA A 67 22.30 -0.31 -3.96
CA ALA A 67 23.60 0.28 -4.28
C ALA A 67 24.43 -0.67 -5.15
N GLY A 68 24.92 -0.18 -6.29
CA GLY A 68 25.75 -0.95 -7.21
C GLY A 68 25.00 -1.96 -8.10
N TYR A 69 23.66 -1.91 -8.14
CA TYR A 69 22.86 -2.66 -9.11
C TYR A 69 22.46 -1.79 -10.30
N ASP A 70 22.50 -2.39 -11.49
CA ASP A 70 22.15 -1.76 -12.77
C ASP A 70 20.69 -2.04 -13.15
N VAL A 71 20.17 -3.18 -12.71
CA VAL A 71 18.83 -3.67 -13.05
C VAL A 71 18.06 -4.05 -11.79
N ILE A 72 16.84 -3.52 -11.65
CA ILE A 72 15.87 -3.93 -10.64
C ILE A 72 14.72 -4.65 -11.34
N LYS A 73 14.62 -5.96 -11.10
CA LYS A 73 13.48 -6.76 -11.54
C LYS A 73 12.41 -6.77 -10.45
N VAL A 74 11.17 -6.49 -10.81
CA VAL A 74 10.01 -6.58 -9.93
C VAL A 74 9.21 -7.83 -10.29
N SER A 75 8.83 -8.62 -9.29
CA SER A 75 7.99 -9.81 -9.47
C SER A 75 6.98 -9.91 -8.33
N ALA A 76 5.76 -10.34 -8.63
CA ALA A 76 4.73 -10.56 -7.63
C ALA A 76 4.05 -11.93 -7.82
N GLU A 77 4.05 -12.72 -6.76
CA GLU A 77 3.27 -13.95 -6.61
C GLU A 77 2.07 -13.68 -5.70
N ILE A 78 0.94 -13.33 -6.30
CA ILE A 78 -0.33 -13.14 -5.58
C ILE A 78 -1.36 -14.18 -6.01
N THR A 79 -2.29 -14.50 -5.11
CA THR A 79 -3.37 -15.46 -5.36
C THR A 79 -4.71 -14.83 -5.01
N PRO A 80 -5.28 -13.98 -5.89
CA PRO A 80 -6.55 -13.33 -5.67
C PRO A 80 -7.70 -14.29 -5.39
N ALA A 81 -8.58 -13.89 -4.49
CA ALA A 81 -9.76 -14.67 -4.15
C ALA A 81 -10.69 -14.84 -5.36
N LYS A 82 -10.81 -13.79 -6.18
CA LYS A 82 -11.54 -13.79 -7.45
C LYS A 82 -10.62 -14.22 -8.58
N LYS A 83 -10.69 -15.50 -8.92
CA LYS A 83 -9.86 -16.09 -9.99
C LYS A 83 -10.09 -15.43 -11.35
N GLU A 84 -11.31 -14.97 -11.60
CA GLU A 84 -11.68 -14.26 -12.82
C GLU A 84 -10.99 -12.89 -12.98
N GLN A 85 -10.49 -12.29 -11.89
CA GLN A 85 -9.75 -11.03 -11.89
C GLN A 85 -8.25 -11.22 -11.66
N GLU A 86 -7.77 -12.47 -11.56
CA GLU A 86 -6.40 -12.78 -11.17
C GLU A 86 -5.36 -12.09 -12.07
N ALA A 87 -5.54 -12.17 -13.38
CA ALA A 87 -4.61 -11.57 -14.34
C ALA A 87 -4.58 -10.04 -14.25
N VAL A 88 -5.74 -9.40 -14.04
CA VAL A 88 -5.88 -7.95 -13.95
C VAL A 88 -5.21 -7.43 -12.67
N ILE A 89 -5.52 -8.05 -11.52
CA ILE A 89 -4.95 -7.66 -10.23
C ILE A 89 -3.43 -7.89 -10.24
N LYS A 90 -2.94 -9.01 -10.79
CA LYS A 90 -1.50 -9.29 -10.94
C LYS A 90 -0.81 -8.21 -11.76
N ALA A 91 -1.36 -7.89 -12.93
CA ALA A 91 -0.81 -6.88 -13.81
C ALA A 91 -0.81 -5.49 -13.16
N ALA A 92 -1.90 -5.08 -12.51
CA ALA A 92 -2.02 -3.81 -11.81
C ALA A 92 -1.01 -3.72 -10.64
N PHE A 93 -0.89 -4.78 -9.85
CA PHE A 93 0.03 -4.82 -8.71
C PHE A 93 1.47 -4.63 -9.17
N GLN A 94 1.90 -5.42 -10.15
CA GLN A 94 3.26 -5.37 -10.68
C GLN A 94 3.56 -4.02 -11.35
N THR A 95 2.59 -3.48 -12.10
CA THR A 95 2.70 -2.16 -12.74
C THR A 95 2.93 -1.06 -11.72
N GLU A 96 2.19 -1.06 -10.60
CA GLU A 96 2.33 -0.04 -9.57
C GLU A 96 3.69 -0.10 -8.86
N VAL A 97 4.17 -1.31 -8.55
CA VAL A 97 5.48 -1.47 -7.92
C VAL A 97 6.60 -1.04 -8.87
N VAL A 98 6.52 -1.41 -10.16
CA VAL A 98 7.48 -0.95 -11.18
C VAL A 98 7.44 0.57 -11.33
N ARG A 99 6.25 1.17 -11.42
CA ARG A 99 6.07 2.62 -11.56
C ARG A 99 6.71 3.38 -10.40
N ALA A 100 6.40 2.98 -9.16
CA ALA A 100 6.96 3.63 -7.97
C ALA A 100 8.49 3.47 -7.92
N THR A 101 9.00 2.26 -8.15
CA THR A 101 10.45 1.98 -8.18
C THR A 101 11.19 2.81 -9.24
N ARG A 102 10.63 2.94 -10.45
CA ARG A 102 11.16 3.84 -11.50
C ARG A 102 11.19 5.30 -11.04
N GLY A 103 10.08 5.75 -10.45
CA GLY A 103 9.98 7.10 -9.89
C GLY A 103 11.05 7.35 -8.84
N TYR A 104 11.30 6.38 -7.96
CA TYR A 104 12.30 6.51 -6.91
C TYR A 104 13.73 6.53 -7.44
N ALA A 105 14.06 5.64 -8.37
CA ALA A 105 15.37 5.62 -9.02
C ALA A 105 15.64 6.94 -9.77
N ALA A 106 14.69 7.41 -10.56
CA ALA A 106 14.78 8.69 -11.27
C ALA A 106 14.87 9.88 -10.30
N GLY A 107 14.10 9.84 -9.22
CA GLY A 107 14.14 10.82 -8.14
C GLY A 107 15.40 10.79 -7.27
N LEU A 108 16.36 9.90 -7.56
CA LEU A 108 17.72 9.91 -7.00
C LEU A 108 18.80 10.10 -8.07
N ASP A 109 18.39 10.51 -9.28
CA ASP A 109 19.27 10.73 -10.44
C ASP A 109 20.09 9.47 -10.78
N ARG A 110 19.50 8.28 -10.57
CA ARG A 110 20.12 6.99 -10.86
C ARG A 110 19.70 6.47 -12.23
N THR A 111 20.70 6.05 -13.01
CA THR A 111 20.51 5.30 -14.25
C THR A 111 20.36 3.82 -13.93
N VAL A 112 19.19 3.42 -13.45
CA VAL A 112 18.87 2.01 -13.14
C VAL A 112 17.67 1.58 -13.99
N ILE A 113 17.79 0.42 -14.63
CA ILE A 113 16.72 -0.16 -15.42
C ILE A 113 15.77 -0.89 -14.48
N VAL A 114 14.50 -0.49 -14.46
CA VAL A 114 13.45 -1.16 -13.68
C VAL A 114 12.48 -1.84 -14.63
N CYS A 115 12.30 -3.15 -14.47
CA CYS A 115 11.53 -4.01 -15.35
C CYS A 115 10.76 -5.04 -14.51
N SER A 116 9.76 -5.67 -15.12
CA SER A 116 9.09 -6.83 -14.52
C SER A 116 9.29 -8.09 -15.35
N ASP A 117 9.08 -7.94 -16.66
CA ASP A 117 9.30 -8.94 -17.70
C ASP A 117 10.34 -8.39 -18.67
N ASP A 118 11.00 -9.28 -19.42
CA ASP A 118 12.01 -8.94 -20.44
C ASP A 118 13.10 -7.96 -19.97
N CYS A 119 13.66 -8.23 -18.79
CA CYS A 119 14.80 -7.49 -18.27
C CYS A 119 16.07 -7.76 -19.09
N PRO A 120 16.96 -6.77 -19.24
CA PRO A 120 18.28 -6.97 -19.85
C PRO A 120 19.05 -8.12 -19.21
N SER A 121 19.79 -8.88 -20.02
CA SER A 121 20.66 -9.95 -19.55
C SER A 121 22.00 -9.45 -19.00
N GLU A 122 22.36 -8.21 -19.31
CA GLU A 122 23.61 -7.56 -18.89
C GLU A 122 23.38 -6.67 -17.66
N GLY A 123 24.42 -6.52 -16.84
CA GLY A 123 24.41 -5.71 -15.63
C GLY A 123 24.04 -6.48 -14.36
N LYS A 124 24.38 -5.91 -13.20
CA LYS A 124 24.11 -6.52 -11.90
C LYS A 124 22.64 -6.37 -11.53
N LEU A 125 21.96 -7.51 -11.33
CA LEU A 125 20.51 -7.56 -11.12
C LEU A 125 20.13 -7.83 -9.66
N ILE A 126 19.17 -7.05 -9.16
CA ILE A 126 18.46 -7.33 -7.92
C ILE A 126 16.97 -7.58 -8.20
N LEU A 127 16.42 -8.59 -7.55
CA LEU A 127 15.01 -8.96 -7.65
C LEU A 127 14.25 -8.44 -6.43
N VAL A 128 13.26 -7.58 -6.65
CA VAL A 128 12.22 -7.25 -5.68
C VAL A 128 11.04 -8.19 -5.91
N HIS A 129 10.88 -9.18 -5.03
CA HIS A 129 9.87 -10.21 -5.14
C HIS A 129 8.86 -10.11 -4.01
N PHE A 130 7.59 -9.90 -4.34
CA PHE A 130 6.48 -9.99 -3.40
C PHE A 130 5.81 -11.36 -3.49
N ARG A 131 5.50 -11.96 -2.34
CA ARG A 131 4.74 -13.22 -2.25
C ARG A 131 3.61 -13.09 -1.24
N GLU A 132 2.37 -13.29 -1.70
CA GLU A 132 1.19 -13.39 -0.85
C GLU A 132 1.25 -14.68 -0.03
N GLU A 133 0.97 -14.57 1.28
CA GLU A 133 0.85 -15.72 2.16
C GLU A 133 -0.46 -16.45 1.87
N GLY A 134 -0.39 -17.77 1.72
CA GLY A 134 -1.56 -18.60 1.51
C GLY A 134 -2.54 -18.53 2.69
N ARG A 135 -3.84 -18.46 2.39
CA ARG A 135 -4.89 -18.49 3.42
C ARG A 135 -5.10 -19.93 3.90
N SER A 136 -4.44 -20.33 4.99
CA SER A 136 -4.57 -21.69 5.54
C SER A 136 -5.89 -21.88 6.32
N GLY A 137 -6.87 -22.54 5.70
CA GLY A 137 -8.07 -23.06 6.36
C GLY A 137 -9.18 -22.04 6.67
N MET A 138 -10.37 -22.57 6.95
CA MET A 138 -11.59 -21.78 7.22
C MET A 138 -11.52 -20.99 8.55
N ALA A 139 -10.78 -21.50 9.53
CA ALA A 139 -10.63 -20.90 10.86
C ALA A 139 -9.72 -19.66 10.87
N MET A 140 -8.65 -19.63 10.07
CA MET A 140 -7.77 -18.46 9.96
C MET A 140 -8.43 -17.29 9.22
N LYS A 141 -9.37 -17.56 8.32
CA LYS A 141 -10.19 -16.50 7.67
C LYS A 141 -11.01 -15.69 8.68
N ILE A 142 -11.46 -16.34 9.76
CA ILE A 142 -12.27 -15.68 10.81
C ILE A 142 -11.36 -14.90 11.78
N LEU A 143 -10.18 -15.44 12.12
CA LEU A 143 -9.27 -14.83 13.10
C LEU A 143 -8.36 -13.74 12.54
N ALA A 144 -7.94 -13.83 11.27
CA ALA A 144 -7.07 -12.83 10.64
C ALA A 144 -7.83 -11.58 10.17
N GLY A 145 -9.17 -11.62 10.14
CA GLY A 145 -9.99 -10.71 9.37
C GLY A 145 -9.74 -10.85 7.87
N ASP A 146 -10.41 -10.03 7.05
CA ASP A 146 -10.25 -10.01 5.58
C ASP A 146 -8.88 -9.46 5.11
N ARG A 147 -7.88 -9.38 5.98
CA ARG A 147 -6.58 -8.76 5.69
C ARG A 147 -5.71 -9.66 4.84
N LEU A 148 -5.10 -9.06 3.82
CA LEU A 148 -4.10 -9.68 2.97
C LEU A 148 -2.73 -9.61 3.67
N LYS A 149 -1.95 -10.67 3.55
CA LYS A 149 -0.60 -10.76 4.13
C LYS A 149 0.37 -11.29 3.09
N GLY A 150 1.63 -10.90 3.22
CA GLY A 150 2.69 -11.39 2.35
C GLY A 150 4.05 -10.98 2.85
N SER A 151 5.07 -11.31 2.06
CA SER A 151 6.43 -10.86 2.28
C SER A 151 7.02 -10.25 1.02
N THR A 152 7.77 -9.16 1.20
CA THR A 152 8.62 -8.58 0.16
C THR A 152 10.05 -8.99 0.43
N MET A 153 10.70 -9.55 -0.58
CA MET A 153 12.09 -9.98 -0.54
C MET A 153 12.89 -9.20 -1.57
N MET A 154 14.09 -8.76 -1.18
CA MET A 154 15.07 -8.19 -2.11
C MET A 154 16.22 -9.18 -2.25
N ILE A 155 16.42 -9.73 -3.44
CA ILE A 155 17.30 -10.89 -3.68
C ILE A 155 18.41 -10.48 -4.65
N ASP A 156 19.67 -10.61 -4.22
CA ASP A 156 20.85 -10.48 -5.09
C ASP A 156 20.88 -11.71 -6.00
N ARG A 157 20.70 -11.52 -7.31
CA ARG A 157 20.64 -12.64 -8.27
C ARG A 157 21.97 -13.36 -8.40
N GLU A 158 23.09 -12.66 -8.27
CA GLU A 158 24.42 -13.26 -8.43
C GLU A 158 24.76 -14.18 -7.27
N LYS A 159 24.34 -13.80 -6.06
CA LYS A 159 24.61 -14.54 -4.82
C LYS A 159 23.50 -15.52 -4.45
N ALA A 160 22.33 -15.40 -5.06
CA ALA A 160 21.10 -16.10 -4.69
C ALA A 160 20.74 -15.93 -3.20
N THR A 161 21.07 -14.78 -2.62
CA THR A 161 20.83 -14.47 -1.20
C THR A 161 19.80 -13.36 -1.05
N SER A 162 18.85 -13.56 -0.13
CA SER A 162 17.94 -12.50 0.30
C SER A 162 18.71 -11.47 1.13
N VAL A 163 18.73 -10.23 0.64
CA VAL A 163 19.36 -9.08 1.29
C VAL A 163 18.39 -8.41 2.27
N SER A 164 17.09 -8.54 2.03
CA SER A 164 16.04 -8.06 2.94
C SER A 164 14.77 -8.90 2.81
N VAL A 165 14.07 -9.10 3.92
CA VAL A 165 12.77 -9.76 3.99
C VAL A 165 11.86 -8.95 4.91
N LEU A 166 10.72 -8.51 4.39
CA LEU A 166 9.77 -7.65 5.11
C LEU A 166 8.37 -8.23 5.01
N SER A 167 7.79 -8.57 6.16
CA SER A 167 6.37 -8.95 6.24
C SER A 167 5.49 -7.71 6.06
N VAL A 168 4.49 -7.81 5.19
CA VAL A 168 3.54 -6.74 4.91
C VAL A 168 2.11 -7.24 5.12
N ILE A 169 1.26 -6.35 5.63
CA ILE A 169 -0.14 -6.61 5.92
C ILE A 169 -0.94 -5.45 5.32
N GLY A 170 -1.96 -5.76 4.54
CA GLY A 170 -2.84 -4.79 3.89
C GLY A 170 -4.31 -5.19 4.04
N GLU A 171 -5.21 -4.22 3.92
CA GLU A 171 -6.66 -4.49 3.92
C GLU A 171 -7.17 -4.94 2.54
N ASP A 172 -6.42 -4.59 1.49
CA ASP A 172 -6.62 -4.97 0.09
C ASP A 172 -5.27 -4.96 -0.66
N TYR A 173 -5.30 -5.18 -1.98
CA TYR A 173 -4.08 -5.22 -2.79
C TYR A 173 -3.43 -3.84 -2.91
N ALA A 174 -4.21 -2.76 -2.88
CA ALA A 174 -3.65 -1.42 -2.82
C ALA A 174 -2.81 -1.26 -1.55
N GLY A 175 -3.32 -1.75 -0.41
CA GLY A 175 -2.66 -1.70 0.89
C GLY A 175 -1.30 -2.39 0.86
N LEU A 176 -1.28 -3.58 0.27
CA LEU A 176 -0.04 -4.33 0.07
C LEU A 176 0.94 -3.56 -0.82
N VAL A 177 0.52 -3.07 -1.99
CA VAL A 177 1.38 -2.28 -2.91
C VAL A 177 1.95 -1.06 -2.19
N ALA A 178 1.14 -0.36 -1.39
CA ALA A 178 1.60 0.83 -0.68
C ALA A 178 2.72 0.49 0.32
N MET A 179 2.58 -0.62 1.06
CA MET A 179 3.59 -1.09 2.00
C MET A 179 4.87 -1.53 1.28
N VAL A 180 4.76 -2.27 0.17
CA VAL A 180 5.91 -2.66 -0.66
C VAL A 180 6.66 -1.42 -1.16
N ASN A 181 5.94 -0.44 -1.71
CA ASN A 181 6.55 0.77 -2.25
C ASN A 181 7.18 1.64 -1.16
N ARG A 182 6.61 1.70 0.06
CA ARG A 182 7.26 2.33 1.21
C ARG A 182 8.59 1.66 1.55
N SER A 183 8.64 0.33 1.58
CA SER A 183 9.89 -0.39 1.86
C SER A 183 10.96 -0.14 0.79
N ILE A 184 10.58 -0.09 -0.48
CA ILE A 184 11.49 0.23 -1.59
C ILE A 184 12.01 1.67 -1.45
N LEU A 185 11.13 2.63 -1.15
CA LEU A 185 11.51 4.03 -0.89
C LEU A 185 12.54 4.13 0.24
N GLN A 186 12.31 3.45 1.37
CA GLN A 186 13.24 3.45 2.51
C GLN A 186 14.62 2.89 2.12
N ALA A 187 14.66 1.81 1.35
CA ALA A 187 15.92 1.23 0.86
C ALA A 187 16.68 2.20 -0.07
N PHE A 188 15.98 2.94 -0.94
CA PHE A 188 16.59 3.98 -1.77
C PHE A 188 17.10 5.16 -0.94
N LEU A 189 16.30 5.66 0.00
CA LEU A 189 16.70 6.75 0.89
C LEU A 189 17.90 6.38 1.75
N LYS A 190 18.02 5.12 2.17
CA LYS A 190 19.15 4.65 2.98
C LYS A 190 20.49 4.85 2.27
N GLU A 191 20.53 4.75 0.94
CA GLU A 191 21.75 5.03 0.17
C GLU A 191 22.22 6.48 0.26
N LYS A 192 21.33 7.40 0.59
CA LYS A 192 21.58 8.83 0.66
C LYS A 192 21.56 9.39 2.09
N GLU A 193 21.41 8.55 3.11
CA GLU A 193 21.25 8.99 4.51
C GLU A 193 22.38 9.92 4.99
N GLY A 194 23.62 9.73 4.50
CA GLY A 194 24.76 10.58 4.81
C GLY A 194 24.99 11.77 3.87
N ASP A 195 24.15 11.97 2.86
CA ASP A 195 24.29 13.05 1.89
C ASP A 195 23.72 14.36 2.49
N PRO A 196 24.44 15.51 2.41
CA PRO A 196 23.91 16.80 2.85
C PRO A 196 22.57 17.19 2.21
N LYS A 197 22.25 16.63 1.03
CA LYS A 197 20.99 16.82 0.31
C LYS A 197 19.92 15.78 0.65
N PHE A 198 20.12 14.93 1.67
CA PHE A 198 19.18 13.88 2.05
C PHE A 198 17.73 14.37 2.16
N LYS A 199 17.53 15.52 2.81
CA LYS A 199 16.21 16.12 2.98
C LYS A 199 15.54 16.45 1.64
N GLU A 200 16.29 16.99 0.69
CA GLU A 200 15.79 17.32 -0.65
C GLU A 200 15.39 16.04 -1.40
N TYR A 201 16.20 14.97 -1.32
CA TYR A 201 15.83 13.68 -1.90
C TYR A 201 14.56 13.11 -1.27
N ALA A 202 14.46 13.14 0.06
CA ALA A 202 13.28 12.65 0.78
C ALA A 202 12.01 13.40 0.37
N GLU A 203 12.06 14.73 0.30
CA GLU A 203 10.93 15.56 -0.14
C GLU A 203 10.53 15.23 -1.59
N ARG A 204 11.50 15.14 -2.50
CA ARG A 204 11.27 14.80 -3.91
C ARG A 204 10.63 13.42 -4.08
N LEU A 205 11.14 12.43 -3.36
CA LEU A 205 10.66 11.05 -3.46
C LEU A 205 9.29 10.87 -2.79
N ASN A 206 9.03 11.55 -1.68
CA ASN A 206 7.73 11.53 -1.00
C ASN A 206 6.60 12.15 -1.84
N ALA A 207 6.93 12.97 -2.84
CA ALA A 207 5.93 13.48 -3.78
C ALA A 207 5.33 12.39 -4.69
N ILE A 208 6.04 11.26 -4.87
CA ILE A 208 5.60 10.13 -5.67
C ILE A 208 4.57 9.32 -4.88
N PRO A 209 3.33 9.18 -5.36
CA PRO A 209 2.32 8.41 -4.64
C PRO A 209 2.68 6.93 -4.62
N PHE A 210 2.45 6.28 -3.47
CA PHE A 210 2.68 4.84 -3.32
C PHE A 210 1.75 3.98 -4.17
N VAL A 211 0.55 4.48 -4.50
CA VAL A 211 -0.39 3.86 -5.45
C VAL A 211 -0.92 4.97 -6.35
N SER A 212 -0.89 4.77 -7.67
CA SER A 212 -1.42 5.74 -8.63
C SER A 212 -2.95 5.84 -8.56
N LYS A 213 -3.52 6.89 -9.16
CA LYS A 213 -4.98 7.03 -9.23
C LYS A 213 -5.60 5.97 -10.14
N GLU A 214 -4.84 5.55 -11.15
CA GLU A 214 -5.22 4.58 -12.16
C GLU A 214 -5.19 3.14 -11.62
N GLY A 215 -4.21 2.81 -10.78
CA GLY A 215 -4.07 1.49 -10.16
C GLY A 215 -5.00 1.28 -8.96
N LEU A 216 -5.39 2.34 -8.26
CA LEU A 216 -6.25 2.26 -7.08
C LEU A 216 -7.58 1.49 -7.31
N PRO A 217 -8.39 1.78 -8.35
CA PRO A 217 -9.64 1.05 -8.58
C PRO A 217 -9.42 -0.44 -8.83
N GLU A 218 -8.39 -0.81 -9.60
CA GLU A 218 -8.08 -2.22 -9.93
C GLU A 218 -7.53 -3.02 -8.74
N LEU A 219 -6.97 -2.33 -7.74
CA LEU A 219 -6.34 -2.94 -6.56
C LEU A 219 -7.24 -2.93 -5.32
N THR A 220 -8.39 -2.25 -5.40
CA THR A 220 -9.39 -2.16 -4.33
C THR A 220 -10.63 -3.00 -4.63
N THR A 221 -10.73 -3.57 -5.84
CA THR A 221 -11.75 -4.54 -6.22
C THR A 221 -11.61 -5.80 -5.35
N ARG A 222 -12.45 -5.89 -4.31
CA ARG A 222 -12.68 -7.10 -3.53
C ARG A 222 -13.47 -8.11 -4.33
#